data_AF-A0A958GD47-F1
#
_entry.id   AF-A0A958GD47-F1
#
_cell.length_a   1.000
_cell.length_b   1.000
_cell.length_c   1.000
_cell.angle_alpha   90.00
_cell.angle_beta   90.00
_cell.angle_gamma   90.00
#
_symmetry.space_group_name_H-M   'P 1'
#
loop_
_entity.id
_entity.type
_entity.pdbx_description
1 polymer ?
#
loop_
_entity_poly.entity_id
_entity_poly.type
_entity_poly.pdbx_seq_one_letter_code
_entity_poly.pdbx_strand_id
1 'polypeptide(L)' 'HFLWTQKGTFVLRPNYHGSSNHGLDFVESIKGHYYEKEVPDILNGIHHLIAQELVDPDSLGVMGWSNGAILAIALTT' A
#
# COMPACT_ATOMS: atom_id res chain seq x y z
N HIS A 1 -13.06 -5.47 -0.18
CA HIS A 1 -12.96 -4.11 -0.75
C HIS A 1 -14.36 -3.52 -0.93
N PHE A 2 -15.28 -4.16 -1.67
CA PHE A 2 -16.68 -3.71 -1.77
C PHE A 2 -17.36 -3.40 -0.43
N LEU A 3 -17.17 -4.24 0.59
CA LEU A 3 -17.74 -4.01 1.93
C LEU A 3 -17.26 -2.70 2.59
N TRP A 4 -16.03 -2.27 2.34
CA TRP A 4 -15.47 -1.04 2.91
C TRP A 4 -15.89 0.19 2.10
N THR A 5 -15.86 0.09 0.77
CA THR A 5 -16.32 1.18 -0.09
C THR A 5 -17.82 1.46 0.09
N GLN A 6 -18.64 0.42 0.34
CA GLN A 6 -20.07 0.58 0.68
C GLN A 6 -20.30 1.31 2.01
N LYS A 7 -19.31 1.29 2.92
CA LYS A 7 -19.35 2.01 4.20
C LYS A 7 -18.78 3.43 4.10
N GLY A 8 -18.48 3.91 2.89
CA GLY A 8 -17.94 5.25 2.65
C GLY A 8 -16.42 5.36 2.81
N THR A 9 -15.70 4.24 2.93
CA THR A 9 -14.24 4.25 3.05
C THR A 9 -13.56 4.29 1.67
N PHE A 10 -12.56 5.16 1.51
CA PHE A 10 -11.65 5.10 0.36
C PHE A 10 -10.69 3.90 0.51
N VAL A 11 -10.58 3.05 -0.52
CA VAL A 11 -9.74 1.84 -0.45
C VAL A 11 -8.59 1.94 -1.45
N LEU A 12 -7.38 2.18 -0.94
CA LEU A 12 -6.13 2.11 -1.71
C LEU A 12 -5.61 0.66 -1.75
N ARG A 13 -5.27 0.17 -2.94
CA ARG A 13 -4.64 -1.15 -3.17
C ARG A 13 -3.48 -0.99 -4.16
N PRO A 14 -2.32 -0.49 -3.72
CA PRO A 14 -1.22 -0.22 -4.61
C PRO A 14 -0.52 -1.53 -4.97
N ASN A 15 -0.02 -1.61 -6.21
CA ASN A 15 1.00 -2.58 -6.57
C ASN A 15 2.35 -1.93 -6.28
N TYR A 16 3.00 -2.32 -5.20
CA TYR A 16 4.34 -1.86 -4.85
C TYR A 16 5.41 -2.62 -5.65
N HIS A 17 6.65 -2.12 -5.64
CA HIS A 17 7.82 -2.76 -6.23
C HIS A 17 7.86 -4.27 -5.92
N GLY A 18 8.00 -5.12 -6.94
CA GLY A 18 7.95 -6.58 -6.79
C GLY A 18 6.58 -7.21 -7.01
N SER A 19 5.52 -6.42 -7.18
CA SER A 19 4.20 -6.95 -7.55
C SER A 19 4.23 -7.55 -8.95
N SER A 20 3.58 -8.70 -9.11
CA SER A 20 3.46 -9.41 -10.39
C SER A 20 2.71 -8.60 -11.45
N ASN A 21 2.86 -9.01 -12.71
CA ASN A 21 2.12 -8.49 -13.87
C ASN A 21 2.48 -7.05 -14.31
N HIS A 22 3.72 -6.61 -14.04
CA HIS A 22 4.26 -5.29 -14.43
C HIS A 22 5.61 -5.37 -15.17
N GLY A 23 5.92 -6.54 -15.75
CA GLY A 23 7.22 -6.81 -16.41
C GLY A 23 8.29 -7.29 -15.44
N LEU A 24 9.33 -7.93 -15.98
CA LEU A 24 10.38 -8.56 -15.17
C LEU A 24 11.13 -7.53 -14.30
N ASP A 25 11.48 -6.39 -14.88
CA ASP A 25 12.23 -5.33 -14.17
C ASP A 25 11.49 -4.84 -12.92
N PHE A 26 10.16 -4.69 -12.98
CA PHE A 26 9.35 -4.28 -11.84
C PHE A 26 9.16 -5.41 -10.82
N VAL A 27 9.08 -6.67 -11.27
CA VAL A 27 9.00 -7.82 -10.36
C VAL A 27 10.33 -8.03 -9.64
N GLU A 28 11.46 -7.83 -10.30
CA GLU A 28 12.78 -7.99 -9.70
C GLU A 28 13.24 -6.76 -8.91
N SER A 29 12.55 -5.63 -9.01
CA SER A 29 12.94 -4.38 -8.33
C SER A 29 13.04 -4.52 -6.80
N ILE A 30 12.33 -5.48 -6.20
CA ILE A 30 12.31 -5.77 -4.75
C ILE A 30 13.48 -6.68 -4.31
N LYS A 31 14.17 -7.33 -5.25
CA LYS A 31 15.16 -8.38 -4.97
C LYS A 31 16.28 -7.84 -4.08
N GLY A 32 16.47 -8.47 -2.92
CA GLY A 32 17.48 -8.07 -1.93
C GLY A 32 17.10 -6.87 -1.06
N HIS A 33 15.91 -6.30 -1.26
CA HIS A 33 15.42 -5.08 -0.60
C HIS A 33 13.99 -5.25 -0.08
N TYR A 34 13.65 -6.44 0.41
CA TYR A 34 12.34 -6.73 0.98
C TYR A 34 12.05 -5.79 2.16
N TYR A 35 10.85 -5.22 2.17
CA TYR A 35 10.34 -4.25 3.13
C TYR A 35 11.01 -2.86 3.09
N GLU A 36 12.06 -2.66 2.28
CA GLU A 36 12.70 -1.36 2.08
C GLU A 36 12.01 -0.53 0.99
N LYS A 37 11.40 -1.19 -0.02
CA LYS A 37 10.81 -0.51 -1.18
C LYS A 37 9.29 -0.46 -1.13
N GLU A 38 8.67 -1.50 -0.59
CA GLU A 38 7.23 -1.64 -0.54
C GLU A 38 6.57 -0.62 0.38
N VAL A 39 7.18 -0.37 1.54
CA VAL A 39 6.67 0.57 2.54
C VAL A 39 6.66 2.00 1.98
N PRO A 40 7.76 2.53 1.42
CA PRO A 40 7.73 3.83 0.74
C PRO A 40 6.71 3.93 -0.39
N ASP A 41 6.51 2.90 -1.20
CA ASP A 41 5.51 2.94 -2.27
C ASP A 41 4.09 3.10 -1.73
N ILE A 42 3.76 2.36 -0.67
CA ILE A 42 2.45 2.44 -0.02
C ILE A 42 2.26 3.83 0.60
N LEU A 43 3.27 4.33 1.32
CA LEU A 43 3.23 5.67 1.93
C LEU A 43 3.10 6.78 0.88
N ASN A 44 3.82 6.68 -0.23
CA ASN A 44 3.71 7.62 -1.34
C ASN A 44 2.30 7.62 -1.94
N GLY A 45 1.67 6.44 -2.07
CA GLY A 45 0.28 6.33 -2.47
C GLY A 45 -0.68 7.02 -1.48
N ILE A 46 -0.46 6.84 -0.18
CA ILE A 46 -1.26 7.51 0.86
C ILE A 46 -1.07 9.03 0.80
N HIS A 47 0.17 9.52 0.78
CA HIS A 47 0.48 10.95 0.68
C HIS A 47 -0.11 11.57 -0.59
N HIS A 48 -0.07 10.86 -1.72
CA HIS A 48 -0.69 11.32 -2.95
C HIS A 48 -2.20 11.51 -2.78
N LEU A 49 -2.90 10.55 -2.17
CA LEU A 49 -4.34 10.67 -1.93
C LEU A 49 -4.69 11.81 -0.96
N ILE A 50 -3.90 11.99 0.10
CA ILE A 50 -4.06 13.12 1.05
C ILE A 50 -3.86 14.45 0.30
N ALA A 51 -2.82 14.56 -0.52
CA ALA A 51 -2.53 15.77 -1.30
C ALA A 51 -3.60 16.08 -2.36
N GLN A 52 -4.39 15.10 -2.78
CA GLN A 52 -5.55 15.27 -3.65
C GLN A 52 -6.85 15.54 -2.86
N GLU A 53 -6.78 15.68 -1.54
CA GLU A 53 -7.94 15.89 -0.65
C GLU A 53 -9.00 14.78 -0.76
N LEU A 54 -8.58 13.56 -1.14
CA LEU A 54 -9.47 12.41 -1.31
C LEU A 54 -9.66 11.60 -0.03
N VAL A 55 -8.76 11.74 0.94
CA VAL A 55 -8.76 11.00 2.21
C VAL A 55 -8.36 11.89 3.38
N ASP A 56 -8.90 11.60 4.56
CA ASP A 56 -8.59 12.28 5.81
C ASP A 56 -7.33 11.65 6.47
N PRO A 57 -6.25 12.42 6.69
CA PRO A 57 -5.03 11.90 7.30
C PRO A 57 -5.22 11.40 8.75
N ASP A 58 -6.23 11.88 9.46
CA ASP A 58 -6.53 11.46 10.83
C ASP A 58 -7.46 10.23 10.89
N SER A 59 -7.91 9.73 9.74
CA SER A 59 -8.83 8.59 9.61
C SER A 59 -8.28 7.48 8.70
N LEU A 60 -7.05 7.04 8.97
CA LEU A 60 -6.36 6.01 8.19
C LEU A 60 -6.38 4.64 8.89
N GLY A 61 -6.44 3.58 8.08
CA GLY A 61 -6.32 2.20 8.55
C GLY A 61 -5.64 1.30 7.52
N VAL A 62 -4.87 0.33 8.00
CA VAL A 62 -4.14 -0.64 7.16
C VAL A 62 -4.55 -2.07 7.53
N MET A 63 -4.66 -2.93 6.52
CA MET A 63 -4.98 -4.35 6.71
C MET A 63 -4.29 -5.20 5.65
N GLY A 64 -3.91 -6.43 6.00
CA GLY A 64 -3.29 -7.36 5.07
C GLY A 64 -3.18 -8.78 5.62
N TRP A 65 -2.93 -9.74 4.73
CA TRP A 65 -2.68 -11.15 5.06
C TRP A 65 -1.35 -11.60 4.48
N SER A 66 -0.69 -12.57 5.12
CA SER A 66 0.62 -13.10 4.71
C SER A 66 1.65 -11.96 4.63
N ASN A 67 2.34 -11.77 3.51
CA ASN A 67 3.26 -10.64 3.33
C ASN A 67 2.59 -9.28 3.60
N GLY A 68 1.30 -9.16 3.30
CA GLY A 68 0.52 -7.96 3.60
C GLY A 68 0.35 -7.69 5.10
N ALA A 69 0.39 -8.72 5.96
CA ALA A 69 0.36 -8.54 7.41
C ALA A 69 1.69 -7.97 7.93
N ILE A 70 2.81 -8.41 7.35
CA ILE A 70 4.15 -7.87 7.67
C ILE A 70 4.22 -6.38 7.29
N LEU A 71 3.75 -6.04 6.08
CA LEU A 71 3.68 -4.65 5.63
C LEU A 71 2.72 -3.81 6.48
N ALA A 72 1.58 -4.38 6.90
CA ALA A 72 0.65 -3.68 7.78
C ALA A 72 1.29 -3.35 9.14
N ILE A 73 2.07 -4.27 9.72
CA ILE A 73 2.83 -4.02 10.94
C ILE A 73 3.86 -2.91 10.69
N ALA A 74 4.66 -3.00 9.63
CA ALA A 74 5.70 -2.03 9.29
C ALA A 74 5.17 -0.60 9.07
N LEU A 75 3.92 -0.46 8.63
CA LEU A 75 3.25 0.85 8.46
C LEU A 75 2.68 1.43 9.76
N THR A 76 2.64 0.65 10.84
CA THR A 76 2.06 1.06 12.13
C THR A 76 3.11 1.24 13.24
N THR A 77 4.38 0.94 12.95
CA THR A 77 5.53 1.09 13.85
C THR A 77 6.33 2.32 13.49
#